data_AF-A0A818NVC7-F1
#
_entry.id   AF-A0A818NVC7-F1
#
_cell.length_a   1.000
_cell.length_b   1.000
_cell.length_c   1.000
_cell.angle_alpha   90.00
_cell.angle_beta   90.00
_cell.angle_gamma   90.00
#
_symmetry.space_group_name_H-M   'P 1'
#
loop_
_entity.id
_entity.type
_entity.pdbx_description
1 polymer ?
#
loop_
_entity_poly.entity_id
_entity_poly.type
_entity_poly.pdbx_seq_one_letter_code
_entity_poly.pdbx_strand_id
1 'polypeptide(L)'
;MKGPFLEKLIQDIEHLSKHSYKPNEQRYRDAAQQIRVCTNEETNEVEVLLDPIIACLSSKYYRDVYEKIIVSYAKISKSNLAAKHLFFMRDCPEFLLRHDYKRQDEVAALLCMKMLNNAEFILEQNLPSLNDSEEDEEIKKNADNEALLYHIKLLNHFAQIRSTRKNFLETRILDKILQILQNETLIHSTSRIGDIKTVLENDLVQKTIVEEKEGILFLTKFACIICPDDPISENIKKIRLSSLTIIWQLLSIVPTLSKKLKSNDLFIDHLLTFMNKISQKEKMIPSGIIWKLGHEETLRQEQAEKKKQLEQDDRTTIGDQYDSTDAWDDSVPFDLMMSYSDDSTEKEEIKKLFLRESSNRFNDDGTGHIDWMKCDDAAAELAKMYRFRHASIGWKKKDIDRRMKFIKEEMSHTDIERVGQFLNNAESDQNPYYLLKAYTVESDFYKKLNRDLATKHFNQGTNSGIIYFIDFFFNHPELEKLSFKGKVYRGMPITQDDLKQYGIGGKVMNKAFMSTTKDLDVAKNFAKNNLTYRQTEHGTQVKMAALCIYEIINDRTGLDIEPISEYALEREVLVGPYTAFVITAIRKIRPDYVEIDLRECEKANDDDGEEDDNDD
;
A
#
# COMPACT_ATOMS: atom_id res chain seq x y z
N MET A 1 -20.46 -8.62 19.68
CA MET A 1 -21.34 -7.79 20.56
C MET A 1 -22.58 -8.54 21.04
N LYS A 2 -23.29 -8.09 22.10
CA LYS A 2 -24.56 -8.71 22.57
C LYS A 2 -25.76 -7.94 22.03
N GLY A 3 -26.84 -8.63 21.64
CA GLY A 3 -28.11 -8.06 21.15
C GLY A 3 -28.62 -6.79 21.86
N PRO A 4 -28.58 -6.68 23.21
CA PRO A 4 -29.07 -5.49 23.92
C PRO A 4 -28.31 -4.19 23.60
N PHE A 5 -27.03 -4.28 23.23
CA PHE A 5 -26.26 -3.09 22.83
C PHE A 5 -26.75 -2.56 21.48
N LEU A 6 -26.93 -3.48 20.54
CA LEU A 6 -27.34 -3.16 19.18
C LEU A 6 -28.76 -2.63 19.14
N GLU A 7 -29.68 -3.25 19.89
CA GLU A 7 -31.06 -2.76 20.07
C GLU A 7 -31.11 -1.34 20.62
N LYS A 8 -30.27 -1.04 21.62
CA LYS A 8 -30.17 0.32 22.17
C LYS A 8 -29.66 1.32 21.14
N LEU A 9 -28.64 0.96 20.38
CA LEU A 9 -28.10 1.82 19.32
C LEU A 9 -29.14 2.07 18.22
N ILE A 10 -29.89 1.04 17.80
CA ILE A 10 -31.01 1.18 16.86
C ILE A 10 -32.03 2.18 17.40
N GLN A 11 -32.47 2.02 18.65
CA GLN A 11 -33.42 2.92 19.29
C GLN A 11 -32.89 4.36 19.35
N ASP A 12 -31.61 4.54 19.67
CA ASP A 12 -30.98 5.86 19.72
C ASP A 12 -30.97 6.51 18.32
N ILE A 13 -30.61 5.77 17.26
CA ILE A 13 -30.60 6.28 15.87
C ILE A 13 -32.02 6.59 15.39
N GLU A 14 -32.99 5.71 15.66
CA GLU A 14 -34.41 5.97 15.33
C GLU A 14 -34.96 7.18 16.09
N HIS A 15 -34.51 7.41 17.31
CA HIS A 15 -34.93 8.55 18.08
C HIS A 15 -34.37 9.85 17.49
N LEU A 16 -33.13 9.83 16.99
CA LEU A 16 -32.52 10.92 16.22
C LEU A 16 -33.25 11.18 14.89
N SER A 17 -33.84 10.15 14.26
CA SER A 17 -34.61 10.32 13.02
C SER A 17 -36.01 10.93 13.22
N LYS A 18 -36.47 11.04 14.48
CA LYS A 18 -37.82 11.51 14.83
C LYS A 18 -37.84 12.86 15.57
N HIS A 19 -36.70 13.38 16.00
CA HIS A 19 -36.63 14.57 16.86
C HIS A 19 -35.50 15.52 16.46
N SER A 20 -35.73 16.83 16.59
CA SER A 20 -34.68 17.84 16.43
C SER A 20 -33.91 18.02 17.73
N TYR A 21 -32.59 17.99 17.63
CA TYR A 21 -31.68 18.21 18.75
C TYR A 21 -30.80 19.43 18.49
N LYS A 22 -30.08 19.90 19.51
CA LYS A 22 -29.03 20.89 19.25
C LYS A 22 -27.85 20.20 18.54
N PRO A 23 -27.17 20.87 17.59
CA PRO A 23 -25.96 20.37 16.93
C PRO A 23 -24.90 19.70 17.81
N ASN A 24 -24.75 20.16 19.05
CA ASN A 24 -23.73 19.72 20.00
C ASN A 24 -24.28 18.76 21.06
N GLU A 25 -25.48 18.23 20.86
CA GLU A 25 -26.13 17.40 21.85
C GLU A 25 -25.43 16.06 22.01
N GLN A 26 -25.32 15.63 23.26
CA GLN A 26 -24.57 14.43 23.63
C GLN A 26 -25.06 13.18 22.90
N ARG A 27 -26.35 13.11 22.57
CA ARG A 27 -26.96 11.97 21.86
C ARG A 27 -26.36 11.71 20.47
N TYR A 28 -26.06 12.75 19.69
CA TYR A 28 -25.36 12.56 18.42
C TYR A 28 -23.95 12.02 18.63
N ARG A 29 -23.25 12.47 19.69
CA ARG A 29 -21.90 12.00 20.02
C ARG A 29 -21.89 10.56 20.55
N ASP A 30 -22.94 10.17 21.27
CA ASP A 30 -23.06 8.83 21.83
C ASP A 30 -23.40 7.81 20.73
N ALA A 31 -24.42 8.09 19.91
CA ALA A 31 -24.73 7.28 18.73
C ALA A 31 -23.50 7.17 17.81
N ALA A 32 -22.73 8.26 17.75
CA ALA A 32 -21.53 8.33 16.97
C ALA A 32 -20.41 7.38 17.39
N GLN A 33 -20.07 7.48 18.66
CA GLN A 33 -19.06 6.64 19.27
C GLN A 33 -19.47 5.17 19.20
N GLN A 34 -20.76 4.88 19.36
CA GLN A 34 -21.30 3.53 19.29
C GLN A 34 -21.21 2.96 17.86
N ILE A 35 -21.56 3.72 16.82
CA ILE A 35 -21.37 3.29 15.42
C ILE A 35 -19.90 3.01 15.14
N ARG A 36 -18.97 3.85 15.62
CA ARG A 36 -17.54 3.62 15.45
C ARG A 36 -17.06 2.33 16.12
N VAL A 37 -17.62 1.98 17.28
CA VAL A 37 -17.34 0.69 17.93
C VAL A 37 -17.85 -0.46 17.06
N CYS A 38 -19.04 -0.32 16.47
CA CYS A 38 -19.59 -1.28 15.50
C CYS A 38 -18.77 -1.38 14.20
N THR A 39 -18.12 -0.31 13.76
CA THR A 39 -17.21 -0.31 12.59
C THR A 39 -15.99 -1.22 12.77
N ASN A 40 -15.64 -1.58 14.00
CA ASN A 40 -14.48 -2.42 14.30
C ASN A 40 -14.82 -3.89 14.55
N GLU A 41 -16.09 -4.30 14.51
CA GLU A 41 -16.47 -5.69 14.80
C GLU A 41 -17.02 -6.40 13.57
N GLU A 42 -16.52 -7.59 13.26
CA GLU A 42 -16.78 -8.33 12.00
C GLU A 42 -18.11 -9.10 11.98
N THR A 43 -19.08 -8.73 12.81
CA THR A 43 -20.32 -9.52 12.93
C THR A 43 -21.39 -9.04 11.96
N ASN A 44 -21.95 -9.97 11.17
CA ASN A 44 -23.11 -9.74 10.29
C ASN A 44 -24.33 -9.14 11.02
N GLU A 45 -24.40 -9.30 12.35
CA GLU A 45 -25.45 -8.70 13.18
C GLU A 45 -25.53 -7.18 13.02
N VAL A 46 -24.42 -6.51 12.71
CA VAL A 46 -24.33 -5.04 12.63
C VAL A 46 -25.09 -4.48 11.41
N GLU A 47 -25.45 -5.32 10.43
CA GLU A 47 -26.26 -4.93 9.26
C GLU A 47 -27.61 -4.30 9.62
N VAL A 48 -28.20 -4.70 10.75
CA VAL A 48 -29.49 -4.15 11.22
C VAL A 48 -29.44 -2.65 11.51
N LEU A 49 -28.24 -2.05 11.59
CA LEU A 49 -28.06 -0.61 11.77
C LEU A 49 -28.28 0.19 10.49
N LEU A 50 -28.20 -0.43 9.31
CA LEU A 50 -28.25 0.29 8.04
C LEU A 50 -29.58 1.01 7.83
N ASP A 51 -30.71 0.35 8.05
CA ASP A 51 -32.03 0.94 7.89
C ASP A 51 -32.28 2.11 8.85
N PRO A 52 -31.99 2.00 10.17
CA PRO A 52 -32.03 3.13 11.09
C PRO A 52 -31.15 4.31 10.65
N ILE A 53 -29.92 4.03 10.18
CA ILE A 53 -29.01 5.09 9.70
C ILE A 53 -29.60 5.78 8.46
N ILE A 54 -30.14 5.02 7.50
CA ILE A 54 -30.78 5.56 6.30
C ILE A 54 -32.00 6.41 6.68
N ALA A 55 -32.82 5.95 7.62
CA ALA A 55 -33.96 6.67 8.13
C ALA A 55 -33.54 7.99 8.81
N CYS A 56 -32.46 7.96 9.61
CA CYS A 56 -31.90 9.15 10.24
C CYS A 56 -31.37 10.15 9.21
N LEU A 57 -30.55 9.71 8.25
CA LEU A 57 -30.03 10.54 7.17
C LEU A 57 -31.15 11.13 6.28
N SER A 58 -32.26 10.40 6.13
CA SER A 58 -33.43 10.85 5.37
C SER A 58 -34.37 11.75 6.18
N SER A 59 -34.16 11.88 7.49
CA SER A 59 -35.07 12.65 8.35
C SER A 59 -34.89 14.15 8.14
N LYS A 60 -36.01 14.88 8.19
CA LYS A 60 -35.99 16.35 8.22
C LYS A 60 -35.20 16.88 9.42
N TYR A 61 -35.20 16.15 10.53
CA TYR A 61 -34.55 16.60 11.76
C TYR A 61 -33.03 16.57 11.66
N TYR A 62 -32.46 15.51 11.08
CA TYR A 62 -31.02 15.47 10.80
C TYR A 62 -30.62 16.61 9.87
N ARG A 63 -31.43 16.87 8.83
CA ARG A 63 -31.24 17.99 7.91
C ARG A 63 -31.27 19.35 8.63
N ASP A 64 -32.27 19.61 9.47
CA ASP A 64 -32.41 20.86 10.24
C ASP A 64 -31.22 21.10 11.18
N VAL A 65 -30.71 20.03 11.81
CA VAL A 65 -29.53 20.11 12.68
C VAL A 65 -28.29 20.48 11.87
N TYR A 66 -28.15 19.87 10.70
CA TYR A 66 -27.02 20.09 9.80
C TYR A 66 -27.02 21.50 9.21
N GLU A 67 -28.18 22.02 8.81
CA GLU A 67 -28.36 23.40 8.35
C GLU A 67 -27.94 24.40 9.44
N LYS A 68 -28.40 24.19 10.68
CA LYS A 68 -28.02 25.02 11.83
C LYS A 68 -26.53 24.99 12.13
N ILE A 69 -25.87 23.84 11.95
CA ILE A 69 -24.40 23.72 12.06
C ILE A 69 -23.76 24.65 11.04
N ILE A 70 -24.04 24.48 9.76
CA ILE A 70 -23.37 25.24 8.70
C ILE A 70 -23.59 26.73 8.85
N VAL A 71 -24.82 27.18 9.12
CA VAL A 71 -25.14 28.60 9.31
C VAL A 71 -24.40 29.18 10.53
N SER A 72 -24.29 28.40 11.61
CA SER A 72 -23.51 28.82 12.79
C SER A 72 -22.00 28.86 12.50
N TYR A 73 -21.51 27.96 11.64
CA TYR A 73 -20.10 27.86 11.28
C TYR A 73 -19.65 28.91 10.27
N ALA A 74 -20.47 29.23 9.26
CA ALA A 74 -20.20 30.32 8.32
C ALA A 74 -20.01 31.65 9.05
N LYS A 75 -20.71 31.87 10.17
CA LYS A 75 -20.57 33.07 11.02
C LYS A 75 -19.32 33.06 11.91
N ILE A 76 -18.73 31.91 12.17
CA ILE A 76 -17.55 31.77 13.04
C ILE A 76 -16.35 31.54 12.11
N SER A 77 -15.89 32.62 11.47
CA SER A 77 -14.68 32.59 10.67
C SER A 77 -13.54 31.97 11.49
N LYS A 78 -12.86 30.96 10.93
CA LYS A 78 -11.67 30.26 11.46
C LYS A 78 -11.84 28.97 12.27
N SER A 79 -13.03 28.41 12.49
CA SER A 79 -13.11 27.06 13.08
C SER A 79 -13.41 25.99 12.01
N ASN A 80 -12.43 25.11 11.78
CA ASN A 80 -12.59 23.89 11.00
C ASN A 80 -13.95 23.26 11.34
N LEU A 81 -14.74 22.94 10.32
CA LEU A 81 -15.94 22.13 10.46
C LEU A 81 -15.48 20.79 11.07
N ALA A 82 -15.49 20.71 12.40
CA ALA A 82 -14.82 19.62 13.07
C ALA A 82 -15.55 18.35 12.67
N ALA A 83 -14.80 17.38 12.14
CA ALA A 83 -15.25 16.08 11.66
C ALA A 83 -16.30 15.37 12.56
N LYS A 84 -16.38 15.75 13.84
CA LYS A 84 -17.40 15.36 14.82
C LYS A 84 -18.83 15.86 14.54
N HIS A 85 -19.01 16.91 13.74
CA HIS A 85 -20.33 17.48 13.39
C HIS A 85 -20.92 16.91 12.10
N LEU A 86 -20.09 16.23 11.29
CA LEU A 86 -20.49 15.52 10.08
C LEU A 86 -20.47 14.00 10.33
N PHE A 87 -21.04 13.60 11.46
CA PHE A 87 -20.76 12.31 12.06
C PHE A 87 -21.13 11.13 11.14
N PHE A 88 -22.40 11.03 10.74
CA PHE A 88 -22.83 9.98 9.81
C PHE A 88 -22.13 10.13 8.45
N MET A 89 -21.75 11.36 8.08
CA MET A 89 -21.08 11.62 6.82
C MET A 89 -19.62 11.16 6.80
N ARG A 90 -18.94 11.10 7.94
CA ARG A 90 -17.54 10.63 8.04
C ARG A 90 -17.42 9.17 8.43
N ASP A 91 -18.16 8.73 9.44
CA ASP A 91 -17.95 7.42 10.03
C ASP A 91 -18.78 6.34 9.30
N CYS A 92 -19.88 6.68 8.61
CA CYS A 92 -20.64 5.70 7.81
C CYS A 92 -19.92 5.22 6.53
N PRO A 93 -19.18 6.04 5.76
CA PRO A 93 -18.42 5.53 4.62
C PRO A 93 -17.30 4.59 5.06
N GLU A 94 -16.63 4.88 6.17
CA GLU A 94 -15.62 3.99 6.75
C GLU A 94 -16.24 2.68 7.25
N PHE A 95 -17.42 2.77 7.87
CA PHE A 95 -18.26 1.62 8.22
C PHE A 95 -18.64 0.78 7.00
N LEU A 96 -19.03 1.42 5.90
CA LEU A 96 -19.34 0.74 4.64
C LEU A 96 -18.13 0.03 4.02
N LEU A 97 -16.94 0.65 4.08
CA LEU A 97 -15.72 0.11 3.50
C LEU A 97 -15.19 -1.12 4.23
N ARG A 98 -15.31 -1.15 5.56
CA ARG A 98 -14.73 -2.24 6.38
C ARG A 98 -15.49 -3.55 6.33
N HIS A 99 -16.79 -3.48 6.06
CA HIS A 99 -17.69 -4.62 6.18
C HIS A 99 -18.02 -5.30 4.85
N ASP A 100 -17.29 -4.96 3.77
CA ASP A 100 -17.36 -5.54 2.41
C ASP A 100 -18.73 -6.18 2.08
N TYR A 101 -19.78 -5.34 2.05
CA TYR A 101 -21.18 -5.74 1.99
C TYR A 101 -21.56 -6.41 0.66
N LYS A 102 -21.16 -7.67 0.47
CA LYS A 102 -21.44 -8.46 -0.74
C LYS A 102 -22.91 -8.75 -1.01
N ARG A 103 -23.82 -8.52 -0.04
CA ARG A 103 -25.25 -8.85 -0.15
C ARG A 103 -26.21 -7.66 -0.22
N GLN A 104 -25.73 -6.42 -0.07
CA GLN A 104 -26.61 -5.24 -0.06
C GLN A 104 -26.01 -4.02 -0.77
N ASP A 105 -25.47 -4.26 -1.96
CA ASP A 105 -25.01 -3.25 -2.91
C ASP A 105 -26.00 -2.09 -3.09
N GLU A 106 -27.29 -2.39 -3.09
CA GLU A 106 -28.38 -1.42 -3.20
C GLU A 106 -28.51 -0.52 -1.96
N VAL A 107 -28.29 -1.05 -0.76
CA VAL A 107 -28.39 -0.33 0.51
C VAL A 107 -27.17 0.57 0.70
N ALA A 108 -25.97 0.07 0.38
CA ALA A 108 -24.77 0.89 0.33
C ALA A 108 -24.93 2.04 -0.67
N ALA A 109 -25.42 1.75 -1.89
CA ALA A 109 -25.72 2.77 -2.89
C ALA A 109 -26.77 3.78 -2.40
N LEU A 110 -27.85 3.33 -1.77
CA LEU A 110 -28.88 4.19 -1.21
C LEU A 110 -28.32 5.10 -0.09
N LEU A 111 -27.51 4.55 0.81
CA LEU A 111 -26.83 5.32 1.86
C LEU A 111 -25.95 6.41 1.24
N CYS A 112 -25.09 6.03 0.29
CA CYS A 112 -24.23 6.97 -0.44
C CYS A 112 -25.06 8.08 -1.10
N MET A 113 -26.15 7.72 -1.77
CA MET A 113 -27.07 8.67 -2.40
C MET A 113 -27.71 9.63 -1.39
N LYS A 114 -28.14 9.15 -0.22
CA LYS A 114 -28.72 10.03 0.82
C LYS A 114 -27.68 10.99 1.39
N MET A 115 -26.46 10.52 1.57
CA MET A 115 -25.34 11.33 2.03
C MET A 115 -25.03 12.46 1.04
N LEU A 116 -24.97 12.13 -0.25
CA LEU A 116 -24.73 13.12 -1.30
C LEU A 116 -25.88 14.10 -1.46
N ASN A 117 -27.14 13.63 -1.46
CA ASN A 117 -28.30 14.52 -1.54
C ASN A 117 -28.32 15.52 -0.37
N ASN A 118 -27.90 15.10 0.83
CA ASN A 118 -27.76 16.01 1.97
C ASN A 118 -26.63 17.01 1.72
N ALA A 119 -25.45 16.56 1.25
CA ALA A 119 -24.34 17.43 0.87
C ALA A 119 -24.70 18.43 -0.25
N GLU A 120 -25.52 18.03 -1.22
CA GLU A 120 -26.01 18.85 -2.34
C GLU A 120 -27.00 19.91 -1.85
N PHE A 121 -27.99 19.49 -1.06
CA PHE A 121 -28.96 20.41 -0.47
C PHE A 121 -28.28 21.55 0.30
N ILE A 122 -27.17 21.23 0.97
CA ILE A 122 -26.34 22.21 1.68
C ILE A 122 -25.72 23.22 0.73
N LEU A 123 -25.11 22.75 -0.36
CA LEU A 123 -24.52 23.64 -1.37
C LEU A 123 -25.61 24.56 -1.93
N GLU A 124 -26.77 24.02 -2.26
CA GLU A 124 -27.87 24.76 -2.88
C GLU A 124 -28.54 25.79 -1.95
N GLN A 125 -28.75 25.48 -0.67
CA GLN A 125 -29.43 26.39 0.27
C GLN A 125 -28.52 27.48 0.85
N ASN A 126 -27.20 27.27 0.90
CA ASN A 126 -26.26 28.28 1.38
C ASN A 126 -25.76 29.24 0.26
N LEU A 127 -26.16 28.99 -0.99
CA LEU A 127 -25.76 29.78 -2.16
C LEU A 127 -26.48 31.14 -2.32
N PRO A 128 -27.71 31.41 -1.82
CA PRO A 128 -28.33 32.72 -1.95
C PRO A 128 -28.49 33.46 -0.60
N SER A 129 -28.11 34.75 -0.58
CA SER A 129 -28.45 35.83 0.39
C SER A 129 -27.49 36.17 1.56
N LEU A 130 -26.18 36.01 1.40
CA LEU A 130 -25.25 36.86 2.16
C LEU A 130 -25.12 38.20 1.42
N ASN A 131 -25.17 39.31 2.16
CA ASN A 131 -25.12 40.67 1.61
C ASN A 131 -23.80 40.92 0.85
N ASP A 132 -23.79 41.91 -0.05
CA ASP A 132 -22.66 42.28 -0.93
C ASP A 132 -21.42 42.85 -0.20
N SER A 133 -21.11 42.39 1.02
CA SER A 133 -19.86 42.74 1.68
C SER A 133 -18.74 41.83 1.21
N GLU A 134 -17.56 42.39 0.92
CA GLU A 134 -16.38 41.62 0.48
C GLU A 134 -15.97 40.54 1.50
N GLU A 135 -16.21 40.78 2.79
CA GLU A 135 -15.94 39.80 3.86
C GLU A 135 -16.91 38.61 3.82
N ASP A 136 -18.18 38.85 3.49
CA ASP A 136 -19.17 37.80 3.30
C ASP A 136 -18.89 36.96 2.04
N GLU A 137 -18.34 37.56 0.98
CA GLU A 137 -17.91 36.84 -0.23
C GLU A 137 -16.75 35.88 0.03
N GLU A 138 -15.73 36.29 0.81
CA GLU A 138 -14.60 35.42 1.15
C GLU A 138 -15.02 34.26 2.06
N ILE A 139 -15.88 34.54 3.04
CA ILE A 139 -16.46 33.52 3.93
C ILE A 139 -17.27 32.50 3.12
N LYS A 140 -18.12 32.98 2.21
CA LYS A 140 -18.91 32.14 1.31
C LYS A 140 -18.00 31.26 0.44
N LYS A 141 -16.99 31.85 -0.21
CA LYS A 141 -16.01 31.13 -1.04
C LYS A 141 -15.27 30.04 -0.25
N ASN A 142 -14.92 30.29 1.01
CA ASN A 142 -14.26 29.29 1.85
C ASN A 142 -15.21 28.17 2.28
N ALA A 143 -16.46 28.49 2.61
CA ALA A 143 -17.48 27.49 2.93
C ALA A 143 -17.80 26.59 1.73
N ASP A 144 -17.92 27.18 0.54
CA ASP A 144 -18.14 26.45 -0.72
C ASP A 144 -16.97 25.51 -1.04
N ASN A 145 -15.72 25.98 -0.84
CA ASN A 145 -14.52 25.15 -1.05
C ASN A 145 -14.43 23.97 -0.07
N GLU A 146 -14.76 24.17 1.21
CA GLU A 146 -14.78 23.09 2.21
C GLU A 146 -15.90 22.08 1.95
N ALA A 147 -17.10 22.56 1.59
CA ALA A 147 -18.21 21.70 1.21
C ALA A 147 -17.88 20.88 -0.05
N LEU A 148 -17.24 21.49 -1.05
CA LEU A 148 -16.75 20.81 -2.25
C LEU A 148 -15.66 19.79 -1.93
N LEU A 149 -14.66 20.14 -1.12
CA LEU A 149 -13.60 19.22 -0.70
C LEU A 149 -14.18 18.03 0.06
N TYR A 150 -15.20 18.26 0.89
CA TYR A 150 -15.90 17.21 1.60
C TYR A 150 -16.71 16.31 0.67
N HIS A 151 -17.40 16.89 -0.31
CA HIS A 151 -18.08 16.16 -1.37
C HIS A 151 -17.07 15.27 -2.13
N ILE A 152 -15.93 15.82 -2.56
CA ILE A 152 -14.84 15.07 -3.21
C ILE A 152 -14.34 13.91 -2.34
N LYS A 153 -14.15 14.12 -1.03
CA LYS A 153 -13.75 13.04 -0.11
C LYS A 153 -14.79 11.93 -0.05
N LEU A 154 -16.07 12.26 0.03
CA LEU A 154 -17.16 11.28 -0.02
C LEU A 154 -17.14 10.50 -1.34
N LEU A 155 -17.02 11.20 -2.47
CA LEU A 155 -16.89 10.57 -3.79
C LEU A 155 -15.70 9.60 -3.83
N ASN A 156 -14.56 9.97 -3.24
CA ASN A 156 -13.38 9.12 -3.16
C ASN A 156 -13.61 7.85 -2.32
N HIS A 157 -14.29 7.97 -1.18
CA HIS A 157 -14.64 6.80 -0.37
C HIS A 157 -15.64 5.90 -1.12
N PHE A 158 -16.60 6.48 -1.83
CA PHE A 158 -17.59 5.70 -2.58
C PHE A 158 -17.01 5.04 -3.82
N ALA A 159 -16.00 5.64 -4.47
CA ALA A 159 -15.26 4.99 -5.56
C ALA A 159 -14.56 3.70 -5.11
N GLN A 160 -14.25 3.58 -3.81
CA GLN A 160 -13.63 2.38 -3.26
C GLN A 160 -14.63 1.24 -3.01
N ILE A 161 -15.94 1.51 -2.91
CA ILE A 161 -16.97 0.48 -2.72
C ILE A 161 -17.31 -0.17 -4.08
N ARG A 162 -17.09 -1.48 -4.23
CA ARG A 162 -17.15 -2.16 -5.55
C ARG A 162 -18.49 -2.00 -6.27
N SER A 163 -19.58 -1.99 -5.53
CA SER A 163 -20.94 -2.04 -6.08
C SER A 163 -21.56 -0.70 -6.40
N THR A 164 -21.15 0.34 -5.71
CA THR A 164 -21.49 1.71 -6.07
C THR A 164 -20.77 2.10 -7.36
N ARG A 165 -19.55 1.62 -7.62
CA ARG A 165 -18.73 2.00 -8.79
C ARG A 165 -19.51 2.08 -10.10
N LYS A 166 -20.29 1.06 -10.45
CA LYS A 166 -20.98 1.00 -11.76
C LYS A 166 -22.12 2.03 -11.87
N ASN A 167 -23.05 2.02 -10.92
CA ASN A 167 -24.22 2.94 -10.93
C ASN A 167 -23.85 4.40 -10.59
N PHE A 168 -22.73 4.60 -9.89
CA PHE A 168 -22.34 5.89 -9.34
C PHE A 168 -21.43 6.71 -10.27
N LEU A 169 -20.51 6.04 -10.98
CA LEU A 169 -19.61 6.70 -11.94
C LEU A 169 -20.31 7.14 -13.22
N GLU A 170 -21.39 6.46 -13.62
CA GLU A 170 -21.99 6.65 -14.95
C GLU A 170 -23.03 7.77 -15.04
N THR A 171 -23.70 8.20 -13.96
CA THR A 171 -24.95 9.00 -14.13
C THR A 171 -25.11 10.29 -13.30
N ARG A 172 -24.40 10.54 -12.19
CA ARG A 172 -24.71 11.72 -11.33
C ARG A 172 -23.55 12.60 -10.89
N ILE A 173 -22.37 12.01 -10.67
CA ILE A 173 -21.15 12.81 -10.42
C ILE A 173 -20.86 13.71 -11.61
N LEU A 174 -21.06 13.18 -12.82
CA LEU A 174 -20.83 13.86 -14.08
C LEU A 174 -21.72 15.11 -14.21
N ASP A 175 -23.04 14.93 -14.09
CA ASP A 175 -24.03 16.00 -14.26
C ASP A 175 -23.88 17.13 -13.24
N LYS A 176 -23.56 16.80 -11.97
CA LYS A 176 -23.51 17.82 -10.92
C LYS A 176 -22.18 18.57 -10.89
N ILE A 177 -21.06 17.89 -11.15
CA ILE A 177 -19.79 18.59 -11.35
C ILE A 177 -19.88 19.47 -12.61
N LEU A 178 -20.56 19.02 -13.68
CA LEU A 178 -20.84 19.87 -14.83
C LEU A 178 -21.70 21.09 -14.46
N GLN A 179 -22.77 20.95 -13.67
CA GLN A 179 -23.56 22.09 -13.18
C GLN A 179 -22.75 23.07 -12.31
N ILE A 180 -21.91 22.57 -11.40
CA ILE A 180 -21.05 23.39 -10.53
C ILE A 180 -20.03 24.16 -11.36
N LEU A 181 -19.51 23.55 -12.43
CA LEU A 181 -18.53 24.17 -13.33
C LEU A 181 -19.17 25.08 -14.39
N GLN A 182 -20.45 24.87 -14.73
CA GLN A 182 -21.22 25.71 -15.65
C GLN A 182 -21.80 26.97 -15.00
N ASN A 183 -21.85 27.05 -13.67
CA ASN A 183 -22.15 28.29 -12.95
C ASN A 183 -20.92 29.24 -13.04
N GLU A 184 -20.75 29.84 -14.23
CA GLU A 184 -19.65 30.74 -14.66
C GLU A 184 -19.50 32.02 -13.81
N THR A 185 -20.40 32.29 -12.86
CA THR A 185 -20.32 33.45 -11.96
C THR A 185 -19.22 33.37 -10.90
N LEU A 186 -18.62 32.20 -10.65
CA LEU A 186 -17.54 32.07 -9.66
C LEU A 186 -16.12 32.30 -10.18
N ILE A 187 -15.93 32.48 -11.50
CA ILE A 187 -14.58 32.44 -12.14
C ILE A 187 -14.19 33.72 -12.90
N HIS A 188 -15.05 34.74 -13.04
CA HIS A 188 -14.67 35.94 -13.79
C HIS A 188 -14.33 37.19 -12.97
N SER A 189 -13.02 37.40 -12.80
CA SER A 189 -12.40 38.71 -13.03
C SER A 189 -11.07 38.55 -13.80
N THR A 190 -11.13 38.46 -15.13
CA THR A 190 -10.18 39.08 -16.08
C THR A 190 -10.52 38.68 -17.53
N SER A 191 -10.39 39.65 -18.43
CA SER A 191 -10.92 39.68 -19.78
C SER A 191 -10.08 38.91 -20.80
N ARG A 192 -10.66 37.89 -21.46
CA ARG A 192 -10.34 37.47 -22.86
C ARG A 192 -11.16 36.26 -23.38
N ILE A 193 -12.45 36.19 -23.04
CA ILE A 193 -13.35 35.12 -23.53
C ILE A 193 -14.32 35.69 -24.59
N GLY A 194 -13.77 36.36 -25.60
CA GLY A 194 -14.52 36.65 -26.85
C GLY A 194 -14.41 35.49 -27.84
N ASP A 195 -13.29 34.76 -27.79
CA ASP A 195 -12.92 33.82 -28.85
C ASP A 195 -13.38 32.37 -28.59
N ILE A 196 -13.62 32.01 -27.33
CA ILE A 196 -14.06 30.66 -26.93
C ILE A 196 -15.58 30.47 -27.13
N LYS A 197 -16.37 31.53 -26.94
CA LYS A 197 -17.83 31.49 -27.12
C LYS A 197 -18.23 31.19 -28.57
N THR A 198 -17.49 31.73 -29.53
CA THR A 198 -17.70 31.55 -30.97
C THR A 198 -17.35 30.13 -31.45
N VAL A 199 -16.47 29.43 -30.72
CA VAL A 199 -16.16 28.01 -30.96
C VAL A 199 -17.24 27.11 -30.36
N LEU A 200 -17.83 27.50 -29.22
CA LEU A 200 -18.86 26.73 -28.51
C LEU A 200 -20.26 26.77 -29.18
N GLU A 201 -20.60 27.86 -29.87
CA GLU A 201 -21.92 28.00 -30.52
C GLU A 201 -22.03 27.24 -31.86
N ASN A 202 -20.91 26.82 -32.47
CA ASN A 202 -20.93 26.18 -33.80
C ASN A 202 -21.00 24.64 -33.77
N ASP A 203 -20.75 23.98 -32.64
CA ASP A 203 -20.74 22.50 -32.54
C ASP A 203 -22.03 21.90 -31.93
N LEU A 204 -23.04 22.72 -31.63
CA LEU A 204 -24.27 22.28 -30.96
C LEU A 204 -25.44 21.94 -31.90
N VAL A 205 -25.15 21.54 -33.14
CA VAL A 205 -26.14 20.97 -34.06
C VAL A 205 -25.63 19.64 -34.62
N GLN A 206 -25.77 18.57 -33.85
CA GLN A 206 -26.48 17.36 -34.28
C GLN A 206 -26.56 16.32 -33.15
N LYS A 207 -27.77 15.80 -32.98
CA LYS A 207 -28.19 14.86 -31.93
C LYS A 207 -27.80 13.43 -32.29
N THR A 208 -27.54 12.63 -31.24
CA THR A 208 -27.44 11.15 -31.18
C THR A 208 -26.02 10.59 -31.21
N ILE A 209 -25.34 10.66 -30.04
CA ILE A 209 -24.33 9.78 -29.42
C ILE A 209 -23.97 10.53 -28.12
N VAL A 210 -24.73 10.33 -27.03
CA VAL A 210 -24.68 11.25 -25.88
C VAL A 210 -23.92 10.69 -24.66
N GLU A 211 -23.82 9.39 -24.46
CA GLU A 211 -23.31 8.88 -23.16
C GLU A 211 -21.77 8.74 -23.07
N GLU A 212 -21.05 8.62 -24.19
CA GLU A 212 -19.58 8.38 -24.18
C GLU A 212 -18.70 9.63 -24.36
N LYS A 213 -19.24 10.69 -24.99
CA LYS A 213 -18.54 11.95 -25.26
C LYS A 213 -18.57 12.91 -24.05
N GLU A 214 -19.62 12.86 -23.24
CA GLU A 214 -19.76 13.73 -22.06
C GLU A 214 -18.74 13.39 -20.96
N GLY A 215 -18.36 12.12 -20.81
CA GLY A 215 -17.29 11.71 -19.88
C GLY A 215 -15.90 12.22 -20.28
N ILE A 216 -15.63 12.37 -21.58
CA ILE A 216 -14.36 12.93 -22.09
C ILE A 216 -14.34 14.44 -21.88
N LEU A 217 -15.42 15.13 -22.27
CA LEU A 217 -15.58 16.57 -22.06
C LEU A 217 -15.51 16.93 -20.56
N PHE A 218 -16.02 16.07 -19.68
CA PHE A 218 -15.90 16.16 -18.22
C PHE A 218 -14.46 16.12 -17.74
N LEU A 219 -13.65 15.13 -18.15
CA LEU A 219 -12.25 15.03 -17.72
C LEU A 219 -11.39 16.15 -18.29
N THR A 220 -11.66 16.59 -19.53
CA THR A 220 -11.03 17.78 -20.11
C THR A 220 -11.40 19.04 -19.32
N LYS A 221 -12.68 19.23 -18.97
CA LYS A 221 -13.16 20.39 -18.17
C LYS A 221 -12.65 20.35 -16.73
N PHE A 222 -12.55 19.17 -16.12
CA PHE A 222 -11.95 18.96 -14.81
C PHE A 222 -10.43 19.22 -14.85
N ALA A 223 -9.77 18.92 -15.98
CA ALA A 223 -8.42 19.37 -16.27
C ALA A 223 -8.35 20.88 -16.48
N CYS A 224 -9.37 21.54 -17.04
CA CYS A 224 -9.37 23.00 -17.21
C CYS A 224 -9.52 23.78 -15.90
N ILE A 225 -10.02 23.16 -14.81
CA ILE A 225 -9.90 23.72 -13.44
C ILE A 225 -8.43 23.84 -13.02
N ILE A 226 -7.54 23.10 -13.68
CA ILE A 226 -6.09 23.24 -13.65
C ILE A 226 -5.67 24.39 -14.59
N CYS A 227 -6.39 25.52 -14.58
CA CYS A 227 -6.00 26.68 -15.35
C CYS A 227 -4.67 27.25 -14.78
N PRO A 228 -3.69 27.57 -15.64
CA PRO A 228 -2.32 27.82 -15.22
C PRO A 228 -2.06 29.20 -14.60
N ASP A 229 -2.89 30.22 -14.81
CA ASP A 229 -2.38 31.60 -14.68
C ASP A 229 -2.67 32.33 -13.36
N ASP A 230 -3.37 31.71 -12.39
CA ASP A 230 -3.60 32.32 -11.07
C ASP A 230 -2.65 31.77 -9.98
N PRO A 231 -2.17 32.61 -9.04
CA PRO A 231 -1.45 32.16 -7.86
C PRO A 231 -2.32 31.16 -7.10
N ILE A 232 -1.83 29.91 -7.04
CA ILE A 232 -2.59 28.79 -6.50
C ILE A 232 -2.75 28.99 -5.00
N SER A 233 -3.96 29.36 -4.54
CA SER A 233 -4.27 29.31 -3.13
C SER A 233 -4.10 27.87 -2.62
N GLU A 234 -3.63 27.70 -1.39
CA GLU A 234 -3.36 26.37 -0.82
C GLU A 234 -4.60 25.46 -0.84
N ASN A 235 -5.81 26.04 -0.81
CA ASN A 235 -7.08 25.31 -0.94
C ASN A 235 -7.31 24.78 -2.35
N ILE A 236 -7.07 25.58 -3.40
CA ILE A 236 -7.16 25.14 -4.79
C ILE A 236 -6.14 24.03 -5.07
N LYS A 237 -4.93 24.15 -4.50
CA LYS A 237 -3.89 23.13 -4.60
C LYS A 237 -4.35 21.78 -3.99
N LYS A 238 -4.95 21.81 -2.80
CA LYS A 238 -5.49 20.61 -2.13
C LYS A 238 -6.64 19.97 -2.91
N ILE A 239 -7.53 20.79 -3.46
CA ILE A 239 -8.62 20.32 -4.33
C ILE A 239 -8.04 19.62 -5.56
N ARG A 240 -7.08 20.26 -6.27
CA ARG A 240 -6.41 19.69 -7.44
C ARG A 240 -5.70 18.37 -7.12
N LEU A 241 -4.97 18.27 -6.01
CA LEU A 241 -4.32 17.02 -5.59
C LEU A 241 -5.32 15.92 -5.25
N SER A 242 -6.42 16.26 -4.58
CA SER A 242 -7.49 15.29 -4.24
C SER A 242 -8.18 14.77 -5.50
N SER A 243 -8.46 15.67 -6.45
CA SER A 243 -8.99 15.34 -7.77
C SER A 243 -8.08 14.40 -8.57
N LEU A 244 -6.77 14.67 -8.59
CA LEU A 244 -5.81 13.78 -9.25
C LEU A 244 -5.68 12.42 -8.54
N THR A 245 -5.83 12.38 -7.21
CA THR A 245 -5.87 11.13 -6.46
C THR A 245 -7.03 10.25 -6.92
N ILE A 246 -8.21 10.84 -7.12
CA ILE A 246 -9.39 10.13 -7.64
C ILE A 246 -9.10 9.61 -9.06
N ILE A 247 -8.56 10.46 -9.94
CA ILE A 247 -8.22 10.05 -11.32
C ILE A 247 -7.24 8.88 -11.31
N TRP A 248 -6.19 8.93 -10.49
CA TRP A 248 -5.24 7.82 -10.34
C TRP A 248 -5.94 6.52 -9.95
N GLN A 249 -6.84 6.59 -8.96
CA GLN A 249 -7.56 5.41 -8.47
C GLN A 249 -8.49 4.85 -9.54
N LEU A 250 -9.20 5.72 -10.27
CA LEU A 250 -10.09 5.31 -11.35
C LEU A 250 -9.34 4.71 -12.54
N LEU A 251 -8.13 5.20 -12.86
CA LEU A 251 -7.28 4.63 -13.91
C LEU A 251 -6.93 3.16 -13.68
N SER A 252 -6.86 2.71 -12.43
CA SER A 252 -6.63 1.30 -12.10
C SER A 252 -7.87 0.41 -12.30
N ILE A 253 -9.05 0.99 -12.46
CA ILE A 253 -10.33 0.27 -12.38
C ILE A 253 -11.10 0.38 -13.70
N VAL A 254 -10.89 1.45 -14.46
CA VAL A 254 -11.62 1.74 -15.70
C VAL A 254 -10.62 1.83 -16.86
N PRO A 255 -10.30 0.72 -17.57
CA PRO A 255 -9.30 0.73 -18.65
C PRO A 255 -9.66 1.68 -19.81
N THR A 256 -10.94 1.92 -20.03
CA THR A 256 -11.43 2.88 -21.05
C THR A 256 -11.12 4.33 -20.68
N LEU A 257 -10.99 4.64 -19.38
CA LEU A 257 -10.62 5.96 -18.88
C LEU A 257 -9.18 6.31 -19.25
N SER A 258 -8.26 5.35 -19.11
CA SER A 258 -6.85 5.52 -19.49
C SER A 258 -6.70 5.88 -20.96
N LYS A 259 -7.37 5.14 -21.85
CA LYS A 259 -7.36 5.42 -23.29
C LYS A 259 -7.87 6.83 -23.59
N LYS A 260 -8.95 7.26 -22.93
CA LYS A 260 -9.59 8.57 -23.13
C LYS A 260 -8.75 9.74 -22.59
N LEU A 261 -8.16 9.59 -21.40
CA LEU A 261 -7.27 10.59 -20.80
C LEU A 261 -5.96 10.74 -21.57
N LYS A 262 -5.43 9.63 -22.09
CA LYS A 262 -4.24 9.64 -22.92
C LYS A 262 -4.44 10.38 -24.24
N SER A 263 -5.60 10.22 -24.89
CA SER A 263 -5.93 10.91 -26.14
C SER A 263 -6.31 12.38 -25.97
N ASN A 264 -6.14 12.94 -24.76
CA ASN A 264 -6.53 14.29 -24.41
C ASN A 264 -5.28 15.12 -24.11
N ASP A 265 -4.69 15.68 -25.16
CA ASP A 265 -3.44 16.44 -25.07
C ASP A 265 -3.56 17.60 -24.06
N LEU A 266 -4.73 18.24 -23.98
CA LEU A 266 -4.98 19.33 -23.03
C LEU A 266 -4.91 18.87 -21.56
N PHE A 267 -5.42 17.68 -21.24
CA PHE A 267 -5.30 17.10 -19.90
C PHE A 267 -3.83 16.84 -19.54
N ILE A 268 -3.06 16.28 -20.48
CA ILE A 268 -1.63 15.98 -20.27
C ILE A 268 -0.83 17.27 -20.07
N ASP A 269 -1.06 18.28 -20.90
CA ASP A 269 -0.39 19.58 -20.80
C ASP A 269 -0.70 20.30 -19.49
N HIS A 270 -1.97 20.27 -19.05
CA HIS A 270 -2.38 20.83 -17.77
C HIS A 270 -1.76 20.07 -16.59
N LEU A 271 -1.69 18.74 -16.66
CA LEU A 271 -1.07 17.91 -15.63
C LEU A 271 0.42 18.21 -15.50
N LEU A 272 1.14 18.29 -16.63
CA LEU A 272 2.56 18.66 -16.67
C LEU A 272 2.80 20.08 -16.14
N THR A 273 1.95 21.03 -16.53
CA THR A 273 2.02 22.41 -16.05
C THR A 273 1.78 22.51 -14.55
N PHE A 274 0.82 21.74 -14.01
CA PHE A 274 0.58 21.66 -12.57
C PHE A 274 1.75 21.04 -11.82
N MET A 275 2.36 19.98 -12.36
CA MET A 275 3.55 19.37 -11.78
C MET A 275 4.67 20.38 -11.61
N ASN A 276 4.88 21.28 -12.57
CA ASN A 276 5.92 22.30 -12.48
C ASN A 276 5.68 23.34 -11.38
N LYS A 277 4.46 23.43 -10.83
CA LYS A 277 4.05 24.42 -9.81
C LYS A 277 3.90 23.85 -8.40
N ILE A 278 4.11 22.55 -8.21
CA ILE A 278 3.99 21.87 -6.90
C ILE A 278 5.34 21.30 -6.43
N SER A 279 5.45 21.01 -5.14
CA SER A 279 6.68 20.47 -4.55
C SER A 279 6.97 19.06 -5.05
N GLN A 280 8.23 18.61 -4.95
CA GLN A 280 8.64 17.26 -5.36
C GLN A 280 7.85 16.15 -4.65
N LYS A 281 7.50 16.34 -3.37
CA LYS A 281 6.68 15.40 -2.60
C LYS A 281 5.27 15.25 -3.20
N GLU A 282 4.71 16.32 -3.75
CA GLU A 282 3.34 16.37 -4.27
C GLU A 282 3.25 15.90 -5.73
N LYS A 283 4.37 15.91 -6.46
CA LYS A 283 4.46 15.37 -7.84
C LYS A 283 4.18 13.87 -7.93
N MET A 284 4.29 13.13 -6.82
CA MET A 284 4.12 11.67 -6.79
C MET A 284 2.84 11.23 -7.51
N ILE A 285 1.69 11.86 -7.22
CA ILE A 285 0.38 11.50 -7.79
C ILE A 285 0.30 11.85 -9.30
N PRO A 286 0.53 13.09 -9.73
CA PRO A 286 0.61 13.41 -11.16
C PRO A 286 1.59 12.52 -11.95
N SER A 287 2.78 12.25 -11.40
CA SER A 287 3.80 11.42 -12.04
C SER A 287 3.33 10.00 -12.28
N GLY A 288 2.64 9.38 -11.31
CA GLY A 288 2.15 8.03 -11.51
C GLY A 288 0.90 7.95 -12.39
N ILE A 289 0.11 9.03 -12.53
CA ILE A 289 -0.91 9.12 -13.60
C ILE A 289 -0.23 9.08 -14.96
N ILE A 290 0.78 9.93 -15.20
CA ILE A 290 1.54 9.95 -16.46
C ILE A 290 2.18 8.58 -16.72
N TRP A 291 2.82 8.01 -15.70
CA TRP A 291 3.45 6.69 -15.81
C TRP A 291 2.43 5.60 -16.17
N LYS A 292 1.26 5.56 -15.52
CA LYS A 292 0.20 4.58 -15.85
C LYS A 292 -0.32 4.74 -17.28
N LEU A 293 -0.57 5.99 -17.71
CA LEU A 293 -1.00 6.28 -19.07
C LEU A 293 0.05 5.88 -20.12
N GLY A 294 1.35 5.95 -19.76
CA GLY A 294 2.46 5.48 -20.59
C GLY A 294 2.65 3.96 -20.58
N HIS A 295 2.61 3.33 -19.40
CA HIS A 295 2.92 1.91 -19.21
C HIS A 295 1.88 0.97 -19.84
N GLU A 296 0.60 1.33 -19.82
CA GLU A 296 -0.44 0.55 -20.51
C GLU A 296 -0.25 0.51 -22.03
N GLU A 297 0.41 1.50 -22.62
CA GLU A 297 0.75 1.49 -24.05
C GLU A 297 1.82 0.47 -24.37
N THR A 298 2.87 0.43 -23.55
CA THR A 298 3.96 -0.55 -23.67
C THR A 298 3.39 -1.96 -23.58
N LEU A 299 2.52 -2.23 -22.60
CA LEU A 299 1.85 -3.53 -22.47
C LEU A 299 0.94 -3.87 -23.66
N ARG A 300 0.24 -2.89 -24.26
CA ARG A 300 -0.57 -3.12 -25.46
C ARG A 300 0.29 -3.38 -26.70
N GLN A 301 1.40 -2.68 -26.85
CA GLN A 301 2.35 -2.91 -27.95
C GLN A 301 2.95 -4.31 -27.83
N GLU A 302 3.38 -4.72 -26.64
CA GLU A 302 3.87 -6.07 -26.36
C GLU A 302 2.79 -7.14 -26.63
N GLN A 303 1.53 -6.92 -26.23
CA GLN A 303 0.44 -7.84 -26.50
C GLN A 303 0.08 -7.90 -28.00
N ALA A 304 0.13 -6.79 -28.71
CA ALA A 304 -0.09 -6.74 -30.16
C ALA A 304 1.05 -7.42 -30.92
N GLU A 305 2.29 -7.30 -30.46
CA GLU A 305 3.45 -8.01 -31.01
C GLU A 305 3.39 -9.50 -30.72
N LYS A 306 3.03 -9.92 -29.50
CA LYS A 306 2.78 -11.33 -29.15
C LYS A 306 1.66 -11.94 -29.99
N LYS A 307 0.57 -11.21 -30.22
CA LYS A 307 -0.52 -11.65 -31.07
C LYS A 307 -0.09 -11.80 -32.53
N LYS A 308 0.71 -10.85 -33.05
CA LYS A 308 1.30 -10.95 -34.39
C LYS A 308 2.26 -12.15 -34.51
N GLN A 309 3.04 -12.44 -33.48
CA GLN A 309 3.93 -13.62 -33.44
C GLN A 309 3.13 -14.93 -33.44
N LEU A 310 2.09 -15.04 -32.60
CA LEU A 310 1.20 -16.21 -32.57
C LEU A 310 0.48 -16.43 -33.91
N GLU A 311 0.00 -15.37 -34.56
CA GLU A 311 -0.60 -15.45 -35.90
C GLU A 311 0.41 -15.82 -37.00
N GLN A 312 1.71 -15.63 -36.75
CA GLN A 312 2.80 -16.00 -37.65
C GLN A 312 3.24 -17.46 -37.44
N ASP A 313 3.21 -17.93 -36.20
CA ASP A 313 3.53 -19.30 -35.79
C ASP A 313 2.40 -20.28 -36.16
N ASP A 314 1.13 -19.88 -36.04
CA ASP A 314 -0.02 -20.68 -36.50
C ASP A 314 -0.05 -20.87 -38.03
N ARG A 315 0.59 -19.97 -38.79
CA ARG A 315 0.74 -20.13 -40.25
C ARG A 315 1.85 -21.08 -40.66
N THR A 316 2.74 -21.47 -39.74
CA THR A 316 3.85 -22.39 -40.04
C THR A 316 3.62 -23.82 -39.56
N THR A 317 2.51 -24.10 -38.86
CA THR A 317 2.22 -25.43 -38.30
C THR A 317 0.84 -25.92 -38.73
N ILE A 318 0.68 -26.24 -40.02
CA ILE A 318 -0.40 -27.12 -40.49
C ILE A 318 0.25 -28.39 -41.02
N GLY A 319 0.25 -29.42 -40.18
CA GLY A 319 0.72 -30.77 -40.48
C GLY A 319 0.42 -31.73 -39.34
N ASP A 320 -0.70 -32.44 -39.49
CA ASP A 320 -1.05 -33.76 -38.92
C ASP A 320 -1.54 -33.90 -37.46
N GLN A 321 -2.84 -34.25 -37.39
CA GLN A 321 -3.50 -35.32 -36.61
C GLN A 321 -3.11 -35.56 -35.13
N TYR A 322 -4.12 -35.52 -34.23
CA TYR A 322 -4.75 -36.74 -33.69
C TYR A 322 -6.01 -36.42 -32.85
N ASP A 323 -7.06 -37.22 -33.07
CA ASP A 323 -8.25 -37.37 -32.22
C ASP A 323 -7.90 -38.20 -30.96
N SER A 324 -8.42 -37.80 -29.79
CA SER A 324 -8.80 -38.72 -28.72
C SER A 324 -9.53 -37.94 -27.61
N THR A 325 -10.83 -38.17 -27.56
CA THR A 325 -11.68 -37.93 -26.39
C THR A 325 -11.36 -38.96 -25.31
N ASP A 326 -11.24 -38.55 -24.05
CA ASP A 326 -11.72 -39.35 -22.92
C ASP A 326 -12.03 -38.46 -21.72
N ALA A 327 -13.22 -38.69 -21.18
CA ALA A 327 -13.79 -38.05 -20.01
C ALA A 327 -13.23 -38.69 -18.73
N TRP A 328 -12.88 -37.88 -17.73
CA TRP A 328 -12.64 -38.36 -16.37
C TRP A 328 -13.50 -37.59 -15.38
N ASP A 329 -14.16 -38.40 -14.56
CA ASP A 329 -15.21 -38.12 -13.59
C ASP A 329 -14.59 -37.67 -12.27
N ASP A 330 -15.14 -36.60 -11.70
CA ASP A 330 -14.76 -36.03 -10.41
C ASP A 330 -15.38 -36.86 -9.28
N SER A 331 -14.58 -37.65 -8.56
CA SER A 331 -14.67 -37.83 -7.10
C SER A 331 -13.82 -39.01 -6.60
N VAL A 332 -12.61 -38.72 -6.11
CA VAL A 332 -11.88 -39.64 -5.21
C VAL A 332 -11.48 -38.89 -3.93
N PRO A 333 -11.78 -39.43 -2.73
CA PRO A 333 -11.49 -38.76 -1.45
C PRO A 333 -10.00 -38.60 -1.17
N PHE A 334 -9.66 -37.47 -0.54
CA PHE A 334 -8.31 -36.96 -0.25
C PHE A 334 -7.42 -37.89 0.61
N ASP A 335 -7.98 -38.91 1.26
CA ASP A 335 -7.28 -39.75 2.24
C ASP A 335 -6.52 -40.95 1.63
N LEU A 336 -6.57 -41.18 0.31
CA LEU A 336 -5.85 -42.29 -0.34
C LEU A 336 -4.56 -41.90 -1.09
N MET A 337 -4.18 -40.61 -1.12
CA MET A 337 -3.08 -40.11 -1.98
C MET A 337 -1.68 -40.20 -1.34
N MET A 338 -1.52 -40.87 -0.20
CA MET A 338 -0.24 -40.97 0.52
C MET A 338 0.40 -42.37 0.47
N SER A 339 -0.08 -43.27 -0.39
CA SER A 339 0.60 -44.55 -0.64
C SER A 339 0.73 -44.85 -2.13
N TYR A 340 1.99 -44.88 -2.60
CA TYR A 340 2.52 -45.33 -3.90
C TYR A 340 2.61 -44.31 -5.05
N SER A 341 3.80 -43.73 -5.22
CA SER A 341 4.66 -43.96 -6.39
C SER A 341 6.10 -43.55 -5.98
N ASP A 342 7.10 -44.33 -6.39
CA ASP A 342 8.52 -44.00 -6.16
C ASP A 342 9.09 -43.21 -7.35
N ASP A 343 8.22 -42.45 -8.04
CA ASP A 343 8.62 -41.62 -9.15
C ASP A 343 9.26 -40.32 -8.60
N SER A 344 10.59 -40.27 -8.66
CA SER A 344 11.38 -39.13 -8.17
C SER A 344 10.97 -37.80 -8.81
N THR A 345 10.39 -37.87 -10.02
CA THR A 345 9.98 -36.72 -10.83
C THR A 345 8.74 -36.05 -10.26
N GLU A 346 7.72 -36.85 -9.91
CA GLU A 346 6.49 -36.37 -9.29
C GLU A 346 6.76 -35.79 -7.90
N LYS A 347 7.66 -36.44 -7.13
CA LYS A 347 8.16 -35.89 -5.86
C LYS A 347 8.88 -34.54 -6.02
N GLU A 348 9.59 -34.31 -7.12
CA GLU A 348 10.22 -33.01 -7.39
C GLU A 348 9.22 -31.93 -7.80
N GLU A 349 8.21 -32.26 -8.60
CA GLU A 349 7.15 -31.31 -8.97
C GLU A 349 6.29 -30.93 -7.77
N ILE A 350 5.93 -31.90 -6.93
CA ILE A 350 5.23 -31.64 -5.66
C ILE A 350 6.09 -30.78 -4.73
N LYS A 351 7.41 -31.04 -4.63
CA LYS A 351 8.32 -30.18 -3.86
C LYS A 351 8.35 -28.73 -4.35
N LYS A 352 8.23 -28.50 -5.66
CA LYS A 352 8.16 -27.13 -6.23
C LYS A 352 6.88 -26.40 -5.81
N LEU A 353 5.76 -27.08 -5.58
CA LEU A 353 4.52 -26.47 -5.08
C LEU A 353 4.63 -25.98 -3.63
N PHE A 354 5.56 -26.53 -2.86
CA PHE A 354 5.84 -26.13 -1.48
C PHE A 354 6.98 -25.10 -1.37
N LEU A 355 7.65 -24.79 -2.47
CA LEU A 355 8.47 -23.59 -2.59
C LEU A 355 7.54 -22.41 -2.89
N ARG A 356 7.78 -21.25 -2.28
CA ARG A 356 7.01 -20.05 -2.56
C ARG A 356 7.12 -19.68 -4.04
N GLU A 357 5.99 -19.62 -4.75
CA GLU A 357 5.90 -19.22 -6.17
C GLU A 357 6.51 -17.82 -6.43
N SER A 358 6.57 -16.98 -5.41
CA SER A 358 6.86 -15.55 -5.49
C SER A 358 8.16 -15.13 -4.79
N SER A 359 9.00 -16.06 -4.32
CA SER A 359 9.98 -15.90 -3.22
C SER A 359 11.07 -14.83 -3.43
N ASN A 360 10.61 -13.59 -3.44
CA ASN A 360 11.38 -12.38 -3.48
C ASN A 360 12.18 -12.22 -2.20
N ARG A 361 11.88 -12.91 -1.10
CA ARG A 361 12.58 -12.70 0.19
C ARG A 361 14.09 -12.95 0.16
N PHE A 362 14.58 -13.90 -0.64
CA PHE A 362 16.03 -14.09 -0.82
C PHE A 362 16.66 -13.02 -1.72
N ASN A 363 15.85 -12.36 -2.56
CA ASN A 363 16.28 -11.48 -3.66
C ASN A 363 15.95 -9.98 -3.47
N ASP A 364 14.95 -9.66 -2.66
CA ASP A 364 14.32 -8.38 -2.40
C ASP A 364 13.76 -8.44 -0.97
N ASP A 365 14.53 -7.86 -0.06
CA ASP A 365 14.16 -7.69 1.34
C ASP A 365 13.17 -6.52 1.54
N GLY A 366 12.65 -5.94 0.44
CA GLY A 366 11.74 -4.80 0.43
C GLY A 366 12.46 -3.45 0.34
N THR A 367 13.79 -3.43 0.21
CA THR A 367 14.58 -2.19 0.18
C THR A 367 14.84 -1.65 -1.22
N GLY A 368 14.82 -2.51 -2.24
CA GLY A 368 15.21 -2.16 -3.61
C GLY A 368 16.70 -1.79 -3.79
N HIS A 369 17.52 -1.91 -2.74
CA HIS A 369 18.95 -1.60 -2.73
C HIS A 369 19.76 -2.84 -2.34
N ILE A 370 21.08 -2.82 -2.57
CA ILE A 370 21.95 -3.89 -2.11
C ILE A 370 22.11 -3.79 -0.59
N ASP A 371 21.85 -4.89 0.11
CA ASP A 371 21.86 -4.99 1.58
C ASP A 371 23.24 -4.72 2.21
N TRP A 372 24.29 -4.74 1.40
CA TRP A 372 25.66 -4.54 1.83
C TRP A 372 26.02 -3.06 1.93
N MET A 373 26.57 -2.70 3.09
CA MET A 373 27.31 -1.48 3.29
C MET A 373 28.80 -1.83 3.34
N LYS A 374 29.64 -1.10 2.63
CA LYS A 374 31.09 -1.17 2.82
C LYS A 374 31.41 -0.73 4.26
N CYS A 375 32.10 -1.58 5.01
CA CYS A 375 32.54 -1.25 6.36
C CYS A 375 34.07 -1.10 6.40
N ASP A 376 34.53 -0.11 7.15
CA ASP A 376 35.89 -0.09 7.65
C ASP A 376 35.98 -0.90 8.95
N ASP A 377 37.18 -1.01 9.51
CA ASP A 377 37.41 -1.74 10.75
C ASP A 377 36.59 -1.16 11.91
N ALA A 378 36.43 0.17 11.96
CA ALA A 378 35.64 0.84 12.97
C ALA A 378 34.15 0.47 12.90
N ALA A 379 33.57 0.36 11.70
CA ALA A 379 32.19 -0.09 11.51
C ALA A 379 32.01 -1.57 11.87
N ALA A 380 33.02 -2.41 11.65
CA ALA A 380 33.00 -3.80 12.13
C ALA A 380 33.03 -3.89 13.66
N GLU A 381 33.79 -3.02 14.34
CA GLU A 381 33.75 -2.91 15.80
C GLU A 381 32.40 -2.38 16.30
N LEU A 382 31.83 -1.38 15.63
CA LEU A 382 30.52 -0.84 15.98
C LEU A 382 29.42 -1.91 15.89
N ALA A 383 29.48 -2.76 14.87
CA ALA A 383 28.59 -3.91 14.71
C ALA A 383 28.68 -4.88 15.90
N LYS A 384 29.90 -5.15 16.39
CA LYS A 384 30.09 -5.94 17.61
C LYS A 384 29.45 -5.26 18.82
N MET A 385 29.69 -3.96 19.02
CA MET A 385 29.09 -3.23 20.13
C MET A 385 27.57 -3.37 20.17
N TYR A 386 26.89 -3.34 19.02
CA TYR A 386 25.44 -3.49 18.95
C TYR A 386 24.96 -4.90 19.27
N ARG A 387 25.71 -5.95 18.93
CA ARG A 387 25.39 -7.32 19.34
C ARG A 387 25.35 -7.46 20.86
N PHE A 388 26.23 -6.74 21.58
CA PHE A 388 26.42 -6.91 23.03
C PHE A 388 25.71 -5.88 23.93
N ARG A 389 25.24 -4.74 23.39
CA ARG A 389 24.75 -3.61 24.21
C ARG A 389 23.41 -3.87 24.94
N HIS A 390 22.64 -4.90 24.58
CA HIS A 390 21.23 -5.01 25.00
C HIS A 390 20.85 -6.30 25.74
N ALA A 391 21.80 -7.02 26.32
CA ALA A 391 21.56 -8.27 27.07
C ALA A 391 20.60 -8.15 28.28
N SER A 392 20.12 -6.95 28.65
CA SER A 392 19.35 -6.70 29.88
C SER A 392 17.89 -6.27 29.69
N ILE A 393 17.32 -6.29 28.48
CA ILE A 393 15.90 -5.93 28.30
C ILE A 393 15.03 -7.14 28.66
N GLY A 394 14.68 -7.26 29.94
CA GLY A 394 13.77 -8.30 30.44
C GLY A 394 12.45 -8.32 29.67
N TRP A 395 12.04 -9.52 29.26
CA TRP A 395 10.83 -9.73 28.47
C TRP A 395 9.58 -9.45 29.30
N LYS A 396 8.84 -8.39 28.95
CA LYS A 396 7.55 -8.07 29.59
C LYS A 396 6.44 -8.13 28.55
N LYS A 397 5.38 -8.86 28.88
CA LYS A 397 4.17 -9.10 28.07
C LYS A 397 3.67 -7.89 27.25
N LYS A 398 3.61 -6.70 27.85
CA LYS A 398 3.12 -5.47 27.19
C LYS A 398 4.07 -4.86 26.15
N ASP A 399 5.26 -5.41 25.97
CA ASP A 399 6.28 -4.81 25.12
C ASP A 399 6.16 -5.24 23.66
N ILE A 400 5.78 -6.49 23.33
CA ILE A 400 5.71 -6.95 21.93
C ILE A 400 4.68 -6.14 21.15
N ASP A 401 3.45 -6.09 21.63
CA ASP A 401 2.36 -5.40 20.94
C ASP A 401 2.60 -3.89 20.80
N ARG A 402 3.10 -3.26 21.88
CA ARG A 402 3.46 -1.83 21.86
C ARG A 402 4.59 -1.57 20.88
N ARG A 403 5.62 -2.42 20.86
CA ARG A 403 6.82 -2.26 20.04
C ARG A 403 6.56 -2.62 18.59
N MET A 404 5.61 -3.51 18.29
CA MET A 404 5.24 -3.91 16.93
C MET A 404 4.08 -3.12 16.33
N LYS A 405 3.43 -2.24 17.10
CA LYS A 405 2.31 -1.39 16.65
C LYS A 405 2.62 -0.66 15.34
N PHE A 406 3.81 -0.08 15.23
CA PHE A 406 4.19 0.67 14.03
C PHE A 406 4.26 -0.23 12.80
N ILE A 407 4.71 -1.50 12.91
CA ILE A 407 4.75 -2.43 11.78
C ILE A 407 3.32 -2.79 11.38
N LYS A 408 2.48 -3.15 12.36
CA LYS A 408 1.06 -3.51 12.15
C LYS A 408 0.26 -2.43 11.40
N GLU A 409 0.51 -1.14 11.67
CA GLU A 409 -0.24 -0.01 11.11
C GLU A 409 -0.08 0.19 9.59
N GLU A 410 0.96 -0.36 8.95
CA GLU A 410 1.15 -0.25 7.49
C GLU A 410 1.01 -1.57 6.75
N MET A 411 0.60 -2.64 7.44
CA MET A 411 0.37 -3.94 6.83
C MET A 411 -1.04 -4.02 6.24
N SER A 412 -1.23 -4.88 5.24
CA SER A 412 -2.56 -5.22 4.75
C SER A 412 -3.39 -5.91 5.85
N HIS A 413 -4.72 -5.79 5.82
CA HIS A 413 -5.58 -6.43 6.82
C HIS A 413 -5.38 -7.95 6.92
N THR A 414 -5.20 -8.63 5.78
CA THR A 414 -4.92 -10.06 5.72
C THR A 414 -3.58 -10.43 6.37
N ASP A 415 -2.56 -9.59 6.17
CA ASP A 415 -1.26 -9.81 6.81
C ASP A 415 -1.32 -9.54 8.32
N ILE A 416 -2.09 -8.52 8.74
CA ILE A 416 -2.29 -8.21 10.16
C ILE A 416 -2.90 -9.41 10.89
N GLU A 417 -3.87 -10.10 10.28
CA GLU A 417 -4.49 -11.26 10.91
C GLU A 417 -3.50 -12.43 11.03
N ARG A 418 -2.87 -12.85 9.91
CA ARG A 418 -1.94 -13.99 9.89
C ARG A 418 -0.73 -13.75 10.80
N VAL A 419 -0.09 -12.59 10.67
CA VAL A 419 1.06 -12.22 11.52
C VAL A 419 0.60 -11.96 12.95
N GLY A 420 -0.57 -11.35 13.13
CA GLY A 420 -1.16 -11.07 14.44
C GLY A 420 -1.37 -12.32 15.28
N GLN A 421 -1.81 -13.42 14.69
CA GLN A 421 -1.91 -14.71 15.39
C GLN A 421 -0.56 -15.17 15.94
N PHE A 422 0.52 -15.10 15.16
CA PHE A 422 1.85 -15.44 15.65
C PHE A 422 2.36 -14.48 16.72
N LEU A 423 2.13 -13.19 16.57
CA LEU A 423 2.52 -12.20 17.59
C LEU A 423 1.76 -12.43 18.91
N ASN A 424 0.47 -12.76 18.83
CA ASN A 424 -0.36 -13.09 19.99
C ASN A 424 0.13 -14.37 20.67
N ASN A 425 0.46 -15.41 19.91
CA ASN A 425 0.99 -16.67 20.44
C ASN A 425 2.37 -16.47 21.09
N ALA A 426 3.23 -15.64 20.48
CA ALA A 426 4.51 -15.26 21.09
C ALA A 426 4.31 -14.62 22.47
N GLU A 427 3.27 -13.78 22.61
CA GLU A 427 2.93 -13.13 23.86
C GLU A 427 2.23 -14.07 24.86
N SER A 428 1.27 -14.89 24.43
CA SER A 428 0.49 -15.76 25.32
C SER A 428 1.33 -16.89 25.88
N ASP A 429 2.11 -17.53 25.01
CA ASP A 429 2.82 -18.77 25.32
C ASP A 429 4.22 -18.49 25.85
N GLN A 430 4.62 -17.21 25.80
CA GLN A 430 5.98 -16.79 26.07
C GLN A 430 6.97 -17.65 25.26
N ASN A 431 6.66 -17.85 23.97
CA ASN A 431 7.49 -18.61 23.04
C ASN A 431 8.05 -17.72 21.91
N PRO A 432 9.38 -17.48 21.87
CA PRO A 432 10.04 -16.63 20.89
C PRO A 432 9.96 -17.16 19.45
N TYR A 433 9.79 -18.48 19.27
CA TYR A 433 9.77 -19.07 17.93
C TYR A 433 8.61 -18.55 17.09
N TYR A 434 7.51 -18.12 17.71
CA TYR A 434 6.41 -17.49 16.98
C TYR A 434 6.80 -16.15 16.33
N LEU A 435 7.73 -15.39 16.90
CA LEU A 435 8.23 -14.15 16.26
C LEU A 435 9.06 -14.45 15.01
N LEU A 436 9.89 -15.49 15.06
CA LEU A 436 10.64 -15.95 13.89
C LEU A 436 9.69 -16.56 12.85
N LYS A 437 8.68 -17.31 13.29
CA LYS A 437 7.65 -17.86 12.41
C LYS A 437 6.87 -16.75 11.69
N ALA A 438 6.48 -15.70 12.41
CA ALA A 438 5.88 -14.48 11.83
C ALA A 438 6.78 -13.85 10.76
N TYR A 439 8.09 -13.80 10.99
CA TYR A 439 9.06 -13.30 10.03
C TYR A 439 9.16 -14.17 8.76
N THR A 440 8.86 -15.48 8.85
CA THR A 440 8.84 -16.38 7.68
C THR A 440 7.57 -16.30 6.85
N VAL A 441 6.49 -15.71 7.37
CA VAL A 441 5.23 -15.56 6.61
C VAL A 441 5.45 -14.64 5.43
N GLU A 442 4.99 -15.06 4.25
CA GLU A 442 4.93 -14.19 3.09
C GLU A 442 3.91 -13.06 3.32
N SER A 443 4.41 -11.95 3.85
CA SER A 443 3.61 -10.80 4.27
C SER A 443 4.47 -9.53 4.20
N ASP A 444 3.84 -8.38 4.33
CA ASP A 444 4.58 -7.10 4.40
C ASP A 444 5.35 -6.91 5.71
N PHE A 445 5.19 -7.80 6.70
CA PHE A 445 5.89 -7.73 7.98
C PHE A 445 7.42 -7.76 7.82
N TYR A 446 7.96 -8.81 7.18
CA TYR A 446 9.42 -8.94 7.03
C TYR A 446 9.98 -7.86 6.11
N LYS A 447 9.24 -7.52 5.04
CA LYS A 447 9.65 -6.47 4.08
C LYS A 447 9.77 -5.12 4.77
N LYS A 448 8.79 -4.77 5.59
CA LYS A 448 8.81 -3.50 6.33
C LYS A 448 9.90 -3.48 7.39
N LEU A 449 10.08 -4.58 8.12
CA LEU A 449 11.15 -4.71 9.10
C LEU A 449 12.53 -4.51 8.44
N ASN A 450 12.80 -5.20 7.34
CA ASN A 450 14.05 -5.09 6.60
C ASN A 450 14.23 -3.73 5.92
N ARG A 451 13.17 -3.18 5.32
CA ARG A 451 13.16 -1.83 4.75
C ARG A 451 13.56 -0.77 5.76
N ASP A 452 12.95 -0.81 6.94
CA ASP A 452 13.27 0.16 7.99
C ASP A 452 14.70 -0.02 8.51
N LEU A 453 15.19 -1.26 8.64
CA LEU A 453 16.58 -1.57 9.02
C LEU A 453 17.61 -1.03 8.02
N ALA A 454 17.33 -1.15 6.72
CA ALA A 454 18.27 -0.72 5.69
C ALA A 454 18.28 0.80 5.47
N THR A 455 17.13 1.46 5.67
CA THR A 455 16.94 2.90 5.37
C THR A 455 17.23 3.81 6.55
N LYS A 456 16.90 3.39 7.78
CA LYS A 456 17.10 4.24 8.96
C LYS A 456 18.53 4.06 9.48
N HIS A 457 19.27 5.16 9.60
CA HIS A 457 20.52 5.15 10.35
C HIS A 457 20.23 4.76 11.80
N PHE A 458 20.91 3.75 12.31
CA PHE A 458 20.73 3.20 13.66
C PHE A 458 20.94 4.23 14.80
N ASN A 459 21.50 5.39 14.47
CA ASN A 459 21.81 6.49 15.40
C ASN A 459 20.58 7.29 15.88
N GLN A 460 19.35 6.94 15.47
CA GLN A 460 18.15 7.64 15.89
C GLN A 460 17.31 6.72 16.78
N GLY A 461 17.29 6.96 18.09
CA GLY A 461 16.50 6.23 19.10
C GLY A 461 14.97 6.34 18.93
N THR A 462 14.49 6.55 17.71
CA THR A 462 13.09 6.74 17.33
C THR A 462 12.40 5.42 16.97
N ASN A 463 13.13 4.30 16.79
CA ASN A 463 12.52 3.03 16.37
C ASN A 463 12.74 1.87 17.36
N SER A 464 12.29 2.07 18.59
CA SER A 464 12.41 1.12 19.72
C SER A 464 11.95 -0.32 19.43
N GLY A 465 11.04 -0.53 18.47
CA GLY A 465 10.57 -1.87 18.13
C GLY A 465 11.47 -2.66 17.20
N ILE A 466 12.24 -1.99 16.35
CA ILE A 466 13.25 -2.66 15.50
C ILE A 466 14.44 -3.09 16.35
N ILE A 467 14.93 -2.18 17.20
CA ILE A 467 15.99 -2.47 18.16
C ILE A 467 15.57 -3.65 19.02
N TYR A 468 14.32 -3.68 19.48
CA TYR A 468 13.79 -4.82 20.23
C TYR A 468 13.85 -6.14 19.46
N PHE A 469 13.46 -6.18 18.17
CA PHE A 469 13.51 -7.41 17.40
C PHE A 469 14.95 -7.88 17.14
N ILE A 470 15.89 -6.95 16.98
CA ILE A 470 17.32 -7.23 16.90
C ILE A 470 17.84 -7.81 18.22
N ASP A 471 17.58 -7.12 19.32
CA ASP A 471 18.02 -7.53 20.65
C ASP A 471 17.48 -8.92 20.99
N PHE A 472 16.22 -9.14 20.65
CA PHE A 472 15.55 -10.43 20.76
C PHE A 472 16.25 -11.51 19.95
N PHE A 473 16.54 -11.24 18.67
CA PHE A 473 17.21 -12.20 17.80
C PHE A 473 18.58 -12.63 18.35
N PHE A 474 19.39 -11.68 18.81
CA PHE A 474 20.75 -11.97 19.29
C PHE A 474 20.80 -12.53 20.71
N ASN A 475 19.92 -12.08 21.61
CA ASN A 475 20.08 -12.32 23.05
C ASN A 475 19.06 -13.29 23.66
N HIS A 476 18.01 -13.71 22.94
CA HIS A 476 17.01 -14.58 23.54
C HIS A 476 17.59 -15.99 23.79
N PRO A 477 17.56 -16.53 25.03
CA PRO A 477 18.20 -17.80 25.36
C PRO A 477 17.67 -18.99 24.55
N GLU A 478 16.36 -19.07 24.32
CA GLU A 478 15.80 -20.20 23.58
C GLU A 478 16.20 -20.24 22.10
N LEU A 479 16.60 -19.10 21.53
CA LEU A 479 17.10 -19.05 20.16
C LEU A 479 18.53 -19.63 20.04
N GLU A 480 19.21 -19.93 21.15
CA GLU A 480 20.53 -20.58 21.14
C GLU A 480 20.49 -21.92 20.43
N LYS A 481 19.39 -22.64 20.64
CA LYS A 481 19.16 -23.97 20.09
C LYS A 481 19.08 -23.96 18.57
N LEU A 482 18.85 -22.79 17.98
CA LEU A 482 18.82 -22.58 16.54
C LEU A 482 20.14 -22.02 16.01
N SER A 483 21.18 -21.82 16.83
CA SER A 483 22.46 -21.26 16.37
C SER A 483 23.05 -22.11 15.25
N PHE A 484 23.42 -21.46 14.15
CA PHE A 484 23.98 -22.10 12.97
C PHE A 484 25.41 -21.62 12.71
N LYS A 485 26.29 -22.58 12.41
CA LYS A 485 27.63 -22.37 11.86
C LYS A 485 27.80 -23.22 10.61
N GLY A 486 28.51 -22.67 9.63
CA GLY A 486 28.79 -23.35 8.37
C GLY A 486 28.46 -22.48 7.17
N LYS A 487 28.33 -23.15 6.01
CA LYS A 487 28.09 -22.48 4.74
C LYS A 487 26.60 -22.32 4.45
N VAL A 488 26.22 -21.14 4.01
CA VAL A 488 24.88 -20.80 3.51
C VAL A 488 24.98 -20.02 2.22
N TYR A 489 23.90 -20.04 1.45
CA TYR A 489 23.84 -19.53 0.10
C TYR A 489 22.72 -18.51 -0.04
N ARG A 490 22.94 -17.47 -0.85
CA ARG A 490 21.91 -16.50 -1.22
C ARG A 490 22.05 -16.12 -2.69
N GLY A 491 20.95 -16.29 -3.43
CA GLY A 491 20.82 -15.65 -4.74
C GLY A 491 20.38 -14.20 -4.55
N MET A 492 20.95 -13.26 -5.29
CA MET A 492 20.47 -11.88 -5.32
C MET A 492 20.89 -11.17 -6.61
N PRO A 493 20.18 -10.12 -7.03
CA PRO A 493 20.63 -9.29 -8.15
C PRO A 493 21.64 -8.23 -7.67
N ILE A 494 22.74 -8.06 -8.41
CA ILE A 494 23.78 -7.04 -8.14
C ILE A 494 23.99 -6.15 -9.38
N THR A 495 24.19 -4.84 -9.19
CA THR A 495 24.58 -3.97 -10.31
C THR A 495 26.07 -4.08 -10.58
N GLN A 496 26.49 -3.76 -11.80
CA GLN A 496 27.92 -3.76 -12.11
C GLN A 496 28.68 -2.68 -11.32
N ASP A 497 28.04 -1.57 -10.98
CA ASP A 497 28.67 -0.49 -10.20
C ASP A 497 28.81 -0.86 -8.73
N ASP A 498 27.86 -1.61 -8.17
CA ASP A 498 28.02 -2.17 -6.83
C ASP A 498 29.16 -3.19 -6.82
N LEU A 499 29.23 -4.09 -7.81
CA LEU A 499 30.29 -5.09 -7.91
C LEU A 499 31.69 -4.45 -8.01
N LYS A 500 31.84 -3.32 -8.73
CA LYS A 500 33.12 -2.58 -8.83
C LYS A 500 33.59 -2.02 -7.48
N GLN A 501 32.66 -1.74 -6.55
CA GLN A 501 32.99 -1.22 -5.23
C GLN A 501 33.49 -2.31 -4.28
N TYR A 502 33.20 -3.56 -4.60
CA TYR A 502 33.60 -4.73 -3.83
C TYR A 502 34.91 -5.30 -4.37
N GLY A 503 35.91 -5.38 -3.50
CA GLY A 503 37.21 -5.99 -3.79
C GLY A 503 37.46 -7.18 -2.88
N ILE A 504 38.30 -8.11 -3.33
CA ILE A 504 38.83 -9.18 -2.47
C ILE A 504 39.57 -8.54 -1.28
N GLY A 505 39.31 -9.04 -0.07
CA GLY A 505 39.77 -8.46 1.19
C GLY A 505 38.90 -7.30 1.69
N GLY A 506 37.98 -6.80 0.86
CA GLY A 506 37.01 -5.78 1.27
C GLY A 506 36.03 -6.33 2.29
N LYS A 507 35.67 -5.50 3.28
CA LYS A 507 34.67 -5.83 4.29
C LYS A 507 33.32 -5.22 3.93
N VAL A 508 32.27 -6.04 4.05
CA VAL A 508 30.89 -5.66 3.83
C VAL A 508 30.04 -6.04 5.04
N MET A 509 28.95 -5.33 5.26
CA MET A 509 28.04 -5.58 6.37
C MET A 509 26.60 -5.52 5.89
N ASN A 510 25.77 -6.51 6.26
CA ASN A 510 24.34 -6.45 5.99
C ASN A 510 23.64 -5.49 6.96
N LYS A 511 22.76 -4.61 6.47
CA LYS A 511 22.02 -3.68 7.36
C LYS A 511 20.76 -4.28 7.97
N ALA A 512 20.13 -5.21 7.26
CA ALA A 512 18.87 -5.83 7.62
C ALA A 512 19.05 -7.33 7.85
N PHE A 513 17.99 -8.02 8.28
CA PHE A 513 18.02 -9.47 8.34
C PHE A 513 18.19 -10.06 6.95
N MET A 514 19.10 -11.02 6.84
CA MET A 514 19.43 -11.65 5.57
C MET A 514 18.96 -13.11 5.59
N SER A 515 17.94 -13.41 4.80
CA SER A 515 17.51 -14.77 4.53
C SER A 515 18.53 -15.48 3.64
N THR A 516 19.03 -16.62 4.09
CA THR A 516 19.95 -17.50 3.35
C THR A 516 19.46 -18.94 3.43
N THR A 517 19.98 -19.83 2.60
CA THR A 517 19.59 -21.25 2.59
C THR A 517 20.81 -22.15 2.73
N LYS A 518 20.64 -23.31 3.37
CA LYS A 518 21.64 -24.39 3.38
C LYS A 518 21.71 -25.13 2.04
N ASP A 519 20.70 -24.96 1.19
CA ASP A 519 20.57 -25.63 -0.10
C ASP A 519 21.07 -24.74 -1.25
N LEU A 520 22.14 -25.19 -1.91
CA LEU A 520 22.78 -24.47 -3.01
C LEU A 520 21.83 -24.30 -4.21
N ASP A 521 21.01 -25.30 -4.50
CA ASP A 521 20.16 -25.28 -5.69
C ASP A 521 18.96 -24.35 -5.49
N VAL A 522 18.44 -24.26 -4.25
CA VAL A 522 17.47 -23.24 -3.85
C VAL A 522 18.04 -21.84 -4.11
N ALA A 523 19.26 -21.54 -3.65
CA ALA A 523 19.90 -20.25 -3.88
C ALA A 523 20.19 -19.95 -5.37
N LYS A 524 20.57 -20.96 -6.16
CA LYS A 524 20.76 -20.80 -7.62
C LYS A 524 19.43 -20.50 -8.32
N ASN A 525 18.35 -21.16 -7.92
CA ASN A 525 17.02 -20.87 -8.46
C ASN A 525 16.62 -19.43 -8.15
N PHE A 526 16.91 -18.96 -6.94
CA PHE A 526 16.71 -17.55 -6.58
C PHE A 526 17.51 -16.58 -7.44
N ALA A 527 18.80 -16.87 -7.66
CA ALA A 527 19.64 -16.04 -8.51
C ALA A 527 19.13 -15.99 -9.97
N LYS A 528 18.54 -17.08 -10.49
CA LYS A 528 18.08 -17.20 -11.87
C LYS A 528 16.68 -16.60 -12.11
N ASN A 529 15.73 -16.87 -11.21
CA ASN A 529 14.30 -16.58 -11.42
C ASN A 529 13.99 -15.08 -11.47
N ASN A 530 14.84 -14.23 -10.87
CA ASN A 530 14.59 -12.78 -10.76
C ASN A 530 15.42 -11.92 -11.73
N LEU A 531 16.03 -12.51 -12.75
CA LEU A 531 16.58 -11.77 -13.88
C LEU A 531 15.46 -11.35 -14.84
N THR A 532 14.56 -10.46 -14.43
CA THR A 532 13.91 -9.60 -15.43
C THR A 532 15.02 -8.74 -16.02
N TYR A 533 15.48 -9.08 -17.22
CA TYR A 533 16.47 -8.33 -17.98
C TYR A 533 16.02 -6.87 -18.09
N ARG A 534 16.44 -6.02 -17.16
CA ARG A 534 16.32 -4.58 -17.30
C ARG A 534 17.55 -4.13 -18.05
N GLN A 535 17.38 -3.88 -19.34
CA GLN A 535 18.30 -3.08 -20.11
C GLN A 535 17.93 -1.61 -19.89
N THR A 536 18.91 -0.74 -19.68
CA THR A 536 18.68 0.71 -19.84
C THR A 536 18.22 1.01 -21.27
N GLU A 537 17.68 2.20 -21.53
CA GLU A 537 17.37 2.69 -22.90
C GLU A 537 18.58 2.59 -23.87
N HIS A 538 19.81 2.48 -23.35
CA HIS A 538 21.04 2.29 -24.10
C HIS A 538 21.55 0.83 -24.17
N GLY A 539 20.72 -0.16 -23.83
CA GLY A 539 21.06 -1.59 -23.96
C GLY A 539 22.00 -2.15 -22.89
N THR A 540 22.41 -1.36 -21.89
CA THR A 540 23.29 -1.84 -20.81
C THR A 540 22.50 -2.68 -19.80
N GLN A 541 22.98 -3.89 -19.48
CA GLN A 541 22.42 -4.70 -18.39
C GLN A 541 22.52 -3.94 -17.06
N VAL A 542 21.38 -3.67 -16.42
CA VAL A 542 21.33 -2.91 -15.16
C VAL A 542 21.72 -3.79 -13.95
N LYS A 543 21.38 -5.08 -13.99
CA LYS A 543 21.64 -6.04 -12.90
C LYS A 543 22.08 -7.40 -13.44
N MET A 544 23.03 -8.03 -12.77
CA MET A 544 23.49 -9.40 -13.00
C MET A 544 23.12 -10.28 -11.80
N ALA A 545 23.05 -11.59 -12.00
CA ALA A 545 22.77 -12.53 -10.93
C ALA A 545 24.03 -12.80 -10.12
N ALA A 546 23.93 -12.68 -8.81
CA ALA A 546 24.98 -13.06 -7.87
C ALA A 546 24.54 -14.26 -7.03
N LEU A 547 25.43 -15.24 -6.92
CA LEU A 547 25.36 -16.26 -5.87
C LEU A 547 26.39 -15.90 -4.80
N CYS A 548 25.89 -15.54 -3.63
CA CYS A 548 26.72 -15.23 -2.47
C CYS A 548 26.84 -16.48 -1.59
N ILE A 549 28.07 -16.87 -1.27
CA ILE A 549 28.40 -18.03 -0.43
C ILE A 549 28.97 -17.48 0.86
N TYR A 550 28.23 -17.60 1.96
CA TYR A 550 28.63 -17.09 3.27
C TYR A 550 29.12 -18.24 4.14
N GLU A 551 30.28 -18.07 4.75
CA GLU A 551 30.79 -18.92 5.84
C GLU A 551 30.54 -18.23 7.18
N ILE A 552 29.57 -18.75 7.94
CA ILE A 552 29.22 -18.26 9.29
C ILE A 552 30.05 -19.03 10.31
N ILE A 553 30.83 -18.32 11.12
CA ILE A 553 31.79 -18.91 12.06
C ILE A 553 31.45 -18.61 13.53
N ASN A 554 30.71 -17.53 13.80
CA ASN A 554 30.32 -17.16 15.15
C ASN A 554 28.99 -17.78 15.54
N ASP A 555 28.86 -18.12 16.83
CA ASP A 555 27.56 -18.46 17.41
C ASP A 555 26.63 -17.24 17.38
N ARG A 556 25.33 -17.48 17.22
CA ARG A 556 24.26 -16.47 17.22
C ARG A 556 24.27 -15.47 16.06
N THR A 557 25.15 -15.63 15.07
CA THR A 557 25.08 -14.85 13.83
C THR A 557 23.99 -15.35 12.90
N GLY A 558 23.96 -16.67 12.69
CA GLY A 558 22.93 -17.35 11.92
C GLY A 558 22.00 -18.15 12.83
N LEU A 559 20.70 -18.13 12.54
CA LEU A 559 19.72 -19.02 13.13
C LEU A 559 19.18 -19.98 12.08
N ASP A 560 19.32 -21.28 12.29
CA ASP A 560 18.66 -22.34 11.54
C ASP A 560 17.16 -22.34 11.86
N ILE A 561 16.38 -21.67 11.03
CA ILE A 561 14.94 -21.51 11.22
C ILE A 561 14.13 -22.50 10.37
N GLU A 562 14.80 -23.45 9.69
CA GLU A 562 14.15 -24.57 9.00
C GLU A 562 13.06 -25.25 9.85
N PRO A 563 13.28 -25.57 11.14
CA PRO A 563 12.29 -26.31 11.94
C PRO A 563 11.03 -25.52 12.29
N ILE A 564 11.06 -24.19 12.15
CA ILE A 564 9.98 -23.29 12.60
C ILE A 564 9.38 -22.46 11.46
N SER A 565 10.02 -22.47 10.29
CA SER A 565 9.57 -21.76 9.10
C SER A 565 8.28 -22.35 8.57
N GLU A 566 7.39 -21.50 8.05
CA GLU A 566 6.24 -21.93 7.24
C GLU A 566 6.68 -22.63 5.94
N TYR A 567 7.96 -22.51 5.56
CA TYR A 567 8.53 -23.03 4.32
C TYR A 567 9.81 -23.80 4.60
N ALA A 568 9.69 -24.90 5.34
CA ALA A 568 10.83 -25.73 5.77
C ALA A 568 11.71 -26.23 4.60
N LEU A 569 11.15 -26.43 3.41
CA LEU A 569 11.92 -26.84 2.23
C LEU A 569 12.91 -25.79 1.74
N GLU A 570 12.75 -24.52 2.12
CA GLU A 570 13.75 -23.47 1.84
C GLU A 570 15.03 -23.67 2.66
N ARG A 571 15.00 -24.51 3.70
CA ARG A 571 16.15 -24.81 4.60
C ARG A 571 16.82 -23.52 5.08
N GLU A 572 15.97 -22.57 5.48
CA GLU A 572 16.35 -21.18 5.71
C GLU A 572 17.24 -21.05 6.96
N VAL A 573 18.34 -20.35 6.78
CA VAL A 573 19.17 -19.81 7.86
C VAL A 573 19.05 -18.30 7.82
N LEU A 574 18.59 -17.72 8.91
CA LEU A 574 18.42 -16.28 9.05
C LEU A 574 19.68 -15.67 9.64
N VAL A 575 20.33 -14.77 8.90
CA VAL A 575 21.51 -14.03 9.37
C VAL A 575 21.08 -12.69 9.95
N GLY A 576 21.52 -12.41 11.18
CA GLY A 576 21.19 -11.17 11.89
C GLY A 576 21.75 -9.91 11.21
N PRO A 577 21.11 -8.75 11.39
CA PRO A 577 21.58 -7.49 10.85
C PRO A 577 22.93 -7.09 11.47
N TYR A 578 23.65 -6.24 10.76
CA TYR A 578 24.99 -5.76 11.10
C TYR A 578 26.01 -6.88 11.25
N THR A 579 25.87 -7.97 10.50
CA THR A 579 26.91 -8.99 10.42
C THR A 579 27.94 -8.57 9.37
N ALA A 580 29.20 -8.50 9.80
CA ALA A 580 30.31 -8.14 8.93
C ALA A 580 30.93 -9.39 8.30
N PHE A 581 31.24 -9.29 7.01
CA PHE A 581 31.89 -10.33 6.22
C PHE A 581 33.07 -9.75 5.44
N VAL A 582 34.13 -10.52 5.29
CA VAL A 582 35.21 -10.25 4.36
C VAL A 582 34.96 -11.00 3.05
N ILE A 583 35.14 -10.32 1.93
CA ILE A 583 35.05 -10.93 0.60
C ILE A 583 36.36 -11.68 0.34
N THR A 584 36.27 -13.01 0.23
CA THR A 584 37.45 -13.87 0.05
C THR A 584 37.70 -14.21 -1.42
N ALA A 585 36.65 -14.22 -2.25
CA ALA A 585 36.76 -14.41 -3.69
C ALA A 585 35.60 -13.77 -4.44
N ILE A 586 35.87 -13.33 -5.68
CA ILE A 586 34.86 -12.92 -6.65
C ILE A 586 35.17 -13.66 -7.96
N ARG A 587 34.27 -14.53 -8.41
CA ARG A 587 34.42 -15.32 -9.63
C ARG A 587 33.35 -14.94 -10.64
N LYS A 588 33.76 -14.38 -11.78
CA LYS A 588 32.85 -14.14 -12.90
C LYS A 588 32.69 -15.42 -13.70
N ILE A 589 31.57 -16.12 -13.51
CA ILE A 589 31.29 -17.40 -14.16
C ILE A 589 30.74 -17.18 -15.58
N ARG A 590 29.87 -16.18 -15.76
CA ARG A 590 29.32 -15.74 -17.05
C ARG A 590 29.21 -14.21 -17.09
N PRO A 591 28.98 -13.58 -18.25
CA PRO A 591 28.79 -12.13 -18.34
C PRO A 591 27.73 -11.58 -17.37
N ASP A 592 26.69 -12.36 -17.14
CA ASP A 592 25.48 -12.07 -16.35
C ASP A 592 25.42 -12.81 -15.00
N TYR A 593 26.48 -13.54 -14.62
CA TYR A 593 26.50 -14.37 -13.42
C TYR A 593 27.84 -14.34 -12.70
N VAL A 594 27.81 -13.97 -11.41
CA VAL A 594 28.98 -13.88 -10.52
C VAL A 594 28.76 -14.73 -9.28
N GLU A 595 29.83 -15.33 -8.78
CA GLU A 595 29.89 -15.93 -7.45
C GLU A 595 30.77 -15.08 -6.54
N ILE A 596 30.32 -14.86 -5.31
CA ILE A 596 31.03 -14.07 -4.31
C ILE A 596 31.14 -14.93 -3.05
N ASP A 597 32.37 -15.23 -2.64
CA ASP A 597 32.63 -15.92 -1.38
C ASP A 597 32.86 -14.89 -0.28
N LEU A 598 32.16 -15.08 0.82
CA LEU A 598 32.19 -14.23 1.99
C LEU A 598 32.46 -15.08 3.22
N ARG A 599 33.37 -14.63 4.08
CA ARG A 599 33.61 -15.24 5.38
C ARG A 599 33.27 -14.23 6.46
N GLU A 600 32.54 -14.67 7.48
CA GLU A 600 32.23 -13.80 8.61
C GLU A 600 33.53 -13.32 9.28
N CYS A 601 33.58 -12.03 9.63
CA CYS A 601 34.73 -11.47 10.33
C CYS A 601 34.88 -12.14 11.71
N GLU A 602 36.11 -12.56 12.05
CA GLU A 602 36.44 -13.09 13.36
C GLU A 602 36.25 -12.02 14.45
N LYS A 603 35.94 -12.45 15.67
CA LYS A 603 36.03 -11.54 16.82
C LYS A 603 37.48 -11.06 16.88
N ALA A 604 37.68 -9.76 17.06
CA ALA A 604 38.99 -9.31 17.50
C ALA A 604 39.18 -10.02 18.82
N ASN A 605 40.18 -10.89 18.91
CA ASN A 605 40.52 -11.45 20.20
C ASN A 605 40.87 -10.22 21.05
N ASP A 606 40.15 -9.98 22.14
CA ASP A 606 40.46 -8.96 23.15
C ASP A 606 41.76 -9.32 23.91
N ASP A 607 42.68 -10.00 23.22
CA ASP A 607 43.94 -10.59 23.67
C ASP A 607 45.11 -9.69 23.22
N ASP A 608 44.83 -8.42 22.94
CA ASP A 608 45.83 -7.36 23.04
C ASP A 608 46.13 -7.26 24.53
N GLY A 609 47.13 -8.05 24.94
CA GLY A 609 47.53 -8.26 26.32
C GLY A 609 47.47 -6.96 27.12
N GLU A 610 46.75 -7.01 28.23
CA GLU A 610 47.24 -6.34 29.43
C GLU A 610 48.67 -6.89 29.66
N GLU A 611 49.66 -6.24 29.04
CA GLU A 611 51.01 -6.25 29.56
C GLU A 611 50.84 -5.75 31.00
N ASP A 612 50.88 -6.70 31.93
CA ASP A 612 51.07 -6.47 33.35
C ASP A 612 52.32 -5.59 33.50
N ASP A 613 52.13 -4.27 33.44
CA ASP A 613 53.09 -3.26 33.90
C ASP A 613 53.18 -3.31 35.45
N ASN A 614 53.47 -4.51 35.98
CA ASN A 614 53.88 -4.74 37.34
C ASN A 614 55.40 -4.95 37.37
N ASP A 615 56.13 -3.92 36.95
CA ASP A 615 57.52 -3.68 37.35
C ASP A 615 57.62 -2.23 37.86
N ASP A 616 57.30 -2.03 39.14
CA ASP A 616 58.08 -1.21 40.11
C ASP A 616 57.47 -1.22 41.53
#